data_AF-A0A846SD71-F1
#
_entry.id   AF-A0A846SD71-F1
#
_cell.length_a   1.000
_cell.length_b   1.000
_cell.length_c   1.000
_cell.angle_alpha   90.00
_cell.angle_beta   90.00
_cell.angle_gamma   90.00
#
_symmetry.space_group_name_H-M   'P 1'
#
loop_
_entity.id
_entity.type
_entity.pdbx_description
1 polymer ?
#
loop_
_entity_poly.entity_id
_entity_poly.type
_entity_poly.pdbx_seq_one_letter_code
_entity_poly.pdbx_strand_id
1 'polypeptide(L)'
;MSKRTMVLHSAHQDQFDVPDRDLVFYDRPYDAEQLSRITDVHLWSPLDGPIDRLPEIISAMTSLKALSIGPGRVLPTIVTELRQGDLPESLEDLSVHIGDRTLVWPDVVVPNLKTLYVGEPFRFKNEHFPRLRALSLYPQRSLNNVRQALELPLEELNLLNVPTDEEIFRLVEPVGLRRLGLIGGRTLTSLTGISVLSQLESLRLKNLTALGDISELAALQRLEIVNIQYCKKIVGIAAVNDLPRLRRLTLVGCGHVGLETIEAKMSTLEWANTGATT
;
A
#
# COMPACT_ATOMS: atom_id res chain seq x y z
N MET A 1 -3.61 -6.90 -19.97
CA MET A 1 -4.03 -6.66 -18.57
C MET A 1 -5.49 -7.07 -18.47
N SER A 2 -5.82 -7.99 -17.55
CA SER A 2 -7.22 -8.28 -17.25
C SER A 2 -7.88 -6.99 -16.76
N LYS A 3 -9.09 -6.70 -17.26
CA LYS A 3 -9.84 -5.49 -16.93
C LYS A 3 -10.45 -5.71 -15.54
N ARG A 4 -10.20 -4.81 -14.59
CA ARG A 4 -10.79 -4.89 -13.25
C ARG A 4 -12.31 -4.89 -13.33
N THR A 5 -12.92 -5.92 -12.76
CA THR A 5 -14.37 -6.09 -12.65
C THR A 5 -14.90 -5.36 -11.43
N MET A 6 -16.01 -4.66 -11.59
CA MET A 6 -16.69 -3.92 -10.54
C MET A 6 -17.85 -4.76 -10.02
N VAL A 7 -17.83 -5.06 -8.73
CA VAL A 7 -18.91 -5.78 -8.05
C VAL A 7 -19.73 -4.78 -7.25
N LEU A 8 -21.04 -4.74 -7.47
CA LEU A 8 -21.97 -3.80 -6.83
C LEU A 8 -23.40 -4.33 -6.80
N HIS A 9 -24.28 -3.68 -6.03
CA HIS A 9 -25.72 -3.97 -6.09
C HIS A 9 -26.33 -3.37 -7.35
N SER A 10 -27.24 -4.08 -8.02
CA SER A 10 -27.82 -3.61 -9.27
C SER A 10 -28.67 -2.34 -9.15
N ALA A 11 -29.26 -2.11 -7.97
CA ALA A 11 -29.94 -0.85 -7.62
C ALA A 11 -29.06 0.42 -7.71
N HIS A 12 -27.72 0.27 -7.72
CA HIS A 12 -26.78 1.38 -7.78
C HIS A 12 -26.03 1.48 -9.11
N GLN A 13 -26.46 0.74 -10.12
CA GLN A 13 -25.83 0.75 -11.45
C GLN A 13 -25.73 2.16 -12.03
N ASP A 14 -26.80 2.96 -11.94
CA ASP A 14 -26.85 4.32 -12.51
C ASP A 14 -25.96 5.32 -11.77
N GLN A 15 -25.52 5.01 -10.55
CA GLN A 15 -24.57 5.82 -9.79
C GLN A 15 -23.12 5.52 -10.18
N PHE A 16 -22.89 4.42 -10.91
CA PHE A 16 -21.57 3.99 -11.34
C PHE A 16 -21.32 4.39 -12.81
N ASP A 17 -20.93 5.65 -13.02
CA ASP A 17 -20.66 6.23 -14.34
C ASP A 17 -19.17 6.14 -14.71
N VAL A 18 -18.62 4.92 -14.72
CA VAL A 18 -17.24 4.69 -15.21
C VAL A 18 -17.31 3.85 -16.49
N PRO A 19 -17.07 4.46 -17.66
CA PRO A 19 -17.05 3.71 -18.91
C PRO A 19 -15.93 2.67 -18.90
N ASP A 20 -16.10 1.62 -19.71
CA ASP A 20 -15.12 0.54 -19.85
C ASP A 20 -14.81 -0.16 -18.52
N ARG A 21 -15.84 -0.59 -17.79
CA ARG A 21 -15.73 -1.52 -16.66
C ARG A 21 -16.73 -2.67 -16.82
N ASP A 22 -16.26 -3.88 -16.49
CA ASP A 22 -17.15 -5.04 -16.47
C ASP A 22 -17.89 -5.02 -15.14
N LEU A 23 -19.21 -5.12 -15.17
CA LEU A 23 -20.06 -5.05 -13.98
C LEU A 23 -20.58 -6.44 -13.63
N VAL A 24 -20.51 -6.79 -12.36
CA VAL A 24 -21.14 -8.00 -11.81
C VAL A 24 -22.04 -7.58 -10.64
N PHE A 25 -23.28 -8.02 -10.70
CA PHE A 25 -24.30 -7.68 -9.71
C PHE A 25 -24.50 -8.84 -8.75
N TYR A 26 -24.24 -8.63 -7.46
CA TYR A 26 -24.32 -9.70 -6.48
C TYR A 26 -25.75 -10.02 -6.01
N ASP A 27 -26.73 -9.18 -6.37
CA ASP A 27 -28.16 -9.36 -6.11
C ASP A 27 -28.89 -10.08 -7.27
N ARG A 28 -28.16 -10.51 -8.31
CA ARG A 28 -28.72 -11.19 -9.48
C ARG A 28 -28.17 -12.62 -9.61
N PRO A 29 -28.89 -13.53 -10.29
CA PRO A 29 -28.36 -14.84 -10.65
C PRO A 29 -27.08 -14.70 -11.47
N TYR A 30 -26.14 -15.62 -11.26
CA TYR A 30 -24.84 -15.63 -11.90
C TYR A 30 -24.51 -16.99 -12.49
N ASP A 31 -23.67 -16.98 -13.52
CA ASP A 31 -23.08 -18.19 -14.09
C ASP A 31 -21.72 -18.45 -13.43
N ALA A 32 -21.58 -19.60 -12.78
CA ALA A 32 -20.36 -20.00 -12.10
C ALA A 32 -19.17 -20.11 -13.07
N GLU A 33 -19.41 -20.52 -14.32
CA GLU A 33 -18.35 -20.60 -15.32
C GLU A 33 -17.81 -19.21 -15.66
N GLN A 34 -18.70 -18.21 -15.78
CA GLN A 34 -18.29 -16.82 -16.01
C GLN A 34 -17.53 -16.24 -14.82
N LEU A 35 -18.03 -16.43 -13.59
CA LEU A 35 -17.35 -15.93 -12.38
C LEU A 35 -15.96 -16.55 -12.21
N SER A 36 -15.81 -17.84 -12.55
CA SER A 36 -14.53 -18.55 -12.43
C SER A 36 -13.39 -17.94 -13.27
N ARG A 37 -13.71 -17.13 -14.29
CA ARG A 37 -12.73 -16.47 -15.18
C ARG A 37 -12.29 -15.09 -14.66
N ILE A 38 -12.95 -14.54 -13.66
CA ILE A 38 -12.65 -13.20 -13.11
C ILE A 38 -11.41 -13.28 -12.22
N THR A 39 -10.47 -12.35 -12.43
CA THR A 39 -9.16 -12.35 -11.74
C THR A 39 -8.89 -11.11 -10.89
N ASP A 40 -9.56 -9.99 -11.13
CA ASP A 40 -9.36 -8.72 -10.42
C ASP A 40 -10.71 -8.06 -10.16
N VAL A 41 -11.07 -7.88 -8.90
CA VAL A 41 -12.35 -7.35 -8.46
C VAL A 41 -12.15 -6.13 -7.59
N HIS A 42 -13.01 -5.13 -7.80
CA HIS A 42 -13.26 -4.10 -6.82
C HIS A 42 -14.72 -4.13 -6.38
N LEU A 43 -14.93 -4.33 -5.09
CA LEU A 43 -16.23 -4.29 -4.44
C LEU A 43 -16.55 -2.84 -4.09
N TRP A 44 -17.55 -2.30 -4.79
CA TRP A 44 -17.96 -0.91 -4.69
C TRP A 44 -19.31 -0.77 -3.99
N SER A 45 -19.46 0.31 -3.22
CA SER A 45 -20.68 0.66 -2.49
C SER A 45 -20.84 2.19 -2.43
N PRO A 46 -21.99 2.74 -2.87
CA PRO A 46 -22.26 4.17 -2.75
C PRO A 46 -22.64 4.56 -1.32
N LEU A 47 -22.73 5.87 -1.06
CA LEU A 47 -23.02 6.42 0.27
C LEU A 47 -24.40 6.05 0.83
N ASP A 48 -25.36 5.75 -0.03
CA ASP A 48 -26.75 5.40 0.32
C ASP A 48 -27.01 3.89 0.31
N GLY A 49 -26.03 3.07 -0.11
CA GLY A 49 -26.17 1.62 -0.27
C GLY A 49 -25.09 0.82 0.45
N PRO A 50 -25.11 0.77 1.80
CA PRO A 50 -24.04 0.13 2.56
C PRO A 50 -23.97 -1.38 2.31
N ILE A 51 -22.75 -1.92 2.27
CA ILE A 51 -22.50 -3.36 2.24
C ILE A 51 -21.99 -3.80 3.61
N ASP A 52 -22.68 -4.77 4.22
CA ASP A 52 -22.40 -5.26 5.56
C ASP A 52 -21.85 -6.69 5.61
N ARG A 53 -22.01 -7.46 4.53
CA ARG A 53 -21.47 -8.81 4.37
C ARG A 53 -20.78 -8.97 3.02
N LEU A 54 -19.72 -9.80 2.99
CA LEU A 54 -19.02 -10.09 1.75
C LEU A 54 -19.98 -10.85 0.80
N PRO A 55 -20.20 -10.37 -0.43
CA PRO A 55 -21.07 -11.07 -1.37
C PRO A 55 -20.60 -12.50 -1.65
N GLU A 56 -21.51 -13.47 -1.59
CA GLU A 56 -21.18 -14.91 -1.76
C GLU A 56 -20.51 -15.20 -3.11
N ILE A 57 -20.81 -14.39 -4.14
CA ILE A 57 -20.20 -14.49 -5.47
C ILE A 57 -18.68 -14.36 -5.45
N ILE A 58 -18.08 -13.72 -4.43
CA ILE A 58 -16.63 -13.58 -4.32
C ILE A 58 -15.97 -14.94 -4.13
N SER A 59 -16.57 -15.82 -3.31
CA SER A 59 -16.06 -17.18 -3.11
C SER A 59 -16.19 -18.05 -4.38
N ALA A 60 -17.18 -17.76 -5.23
CA ALA A 60 -17.39 -18.46 -6.50
C ALA A 60 -16.37 -18.06 -7.60
N MET A 61 -15.63 -16.96 -7.42
CA MET A 61 -14.58 -16.53 -8.37
C MET A 61 -13.28 -17.28 -8.10
N THR A 62 -13.22 -18.55 -8.48
CA THR A 62 -12.12 -19.48 -8.14
C THR A 62 -10.75 -19.12 -8.74
N SER A 63 -10.70 -18.19 -9.70
CA SER A 63 -9.44 -17.65 -10.26
C SER A 63 -9.10 -16.24 -9.77
N LEU A 64 -9.85 -15.70 -8.80
CA LEU A 64 -9.66 -14.35 -8.29
C LEU A 64 -8.26 -14.18 -7.69
N LYS A 65 -7.48 -13.26 -8.24
CA LYS A 65 -6.11 -12.93 -7.79
C LYS A 65 -6.06 -11.67 -6.96
N ALA A 66 -6.86 -10.66 -7.31
CA ALA A 66 -6.89 -9.38 -6.63
C ALA A 66 -8.31 -9.00 -6.20
N LEU A 67 -8.45 -8.58 -4.94
CA LEU A 67 -9.70 -8.06 -4.38
C LEU A 67 -9.45 -6.72 -3.70
N SER A 68 -10.21 -5.71 -4.08
CA SER A 68 -10.28 -4.41 -3.39
C SER A 68 -11.65 -4.23 -2.77
N ILE A 69 -11.69 -3.87 -1.48
CA ILE A 69 -12.90 -3.59 -0.72
C ILE A 69 -12.86 -2.13 -0.28
N GLY A 70 -13.80 -1.33 -0.80
CA GLY A 70 -13.83 0.12 -0.60
C GLY A 70 -12.75 0.87 -1.39
N PRO A 71 -12.66 2.23 -1.29
CA PRO A 71 -13.51 3.12 -0.48
C PRO A 71 -14.98 3.09 -0.89
N GLY A 72 -15.85 3.47 0.05
CA GLY A 72 -17.31 3.46 -0.13
C GLY A 72 -17.99 3.27 1.22
N ARG A 73 -19.32 3.08 1.26
CA ARG A 73 -20.03 2.79 2.51
C ARG A 73 -19.99 1.30 2.85
N VAL A 74 -18.79 0.77 3.05
CA VAL A 74 -18.59 -0.63 3.43
C VAL A 74 -18.47 -0.73 4.96
N LEU A 75 -19.28 -1.56 5.60
CA LEU A 75 -19.21 -1.74 7.06
C LEU A 75 -18.06 -2.69 7.44
N PRO A 76 -17.44 -2.50 8.63
CA PRO A 76 -16.39 -3.40 9.12
C PRO A 76 -16.77 -4.88 9.17
N THR A 77 -18.05 -5.18 9.34
CA THR A 77 -18.62 -6.54 9.38
C THR A 77 -18.27 -7.35 8.13
N ILE A 78 -18.04 -6.69 6.99
CA ILE A 78 -17.61 -7.37 5.76
C ILE A 78 -16.31 -8.15 5.93
N VAL A 79 -15.42 -7.67 6.81
CA VAL A 79 -14.14 -8.31 7.13
C VAL A 79 -14.23 -9.01 8.47
N THR A 80 -14.78 -8.37 9.51
CA THR A 80 -14.74 -8.92 10.87
C THR A 80 -15.60 -10.16 11.05
N GLU A 81 -16.56 -10.42 10.15
CA GLU A 81 -17.40 -11.62 10.16
C GLU A 81 -17.03 -12.64 9.07
N LEU A 82 -15.88 -12.47 8.39
CA LEU A 82 -15.44 -13.48 7.42
C LEU A 82 -15.27 -14.84 8.08
N ARG A 83 -15.62 -15.86 7.32
CA ARG A 83 -15.46 -17.28 7.65
C ARG A 83 -14.43 -17.90 6.72
N GLN A 84 -13.84 -19.01 7.16
CA GLN A 84 -12.95 -19.78 6.31
C GLN A 84 -13.71 -20.21 5.04
N GLY A 85 -13.17 -19.86 3.87
CA GLY A 85 -13.79 -20.13 2.56
C GLY A 85 -14.52 -18.94 1.92
N ASP A 86 -14.78 -17.86 2.66
CA ASP A 86 -15.42 -16.65 2.09
C ASP A 86 -14.52 -15.95 1.07
N LEU A 87 -13.20 -16.00 1.28
CA LEU A 87 -12.20 -15.55 0.33
C LEU A 87 -11.65 -16.75 -0.46
N PRO A 88 -11.57 -16.67 -1.80
CA PRO A 88 -11.09 -17.79 -2.61
C PRO A 88 -9.60 -18.05 -2.37
N GLU A 89 -9.21 -19.32 -2.37
CA GLU A 89 -7.80 -19.71 -2.14
C GLU A 89 -6.84 -19.14 -3.20
N SER A 90 -7.34 -18.79 -4.38
CA SER A 90 -6.54 -18.19 -5.45
C SER A 90 -6.04 -16.78 -5.15
N LEU A 91 -6.58 -16.12 -4.12
CA LEU A 91 -6.35 -14.71 -3.81
C LEU A 91 -4.90 -14.45 -3.40
N GLU A 92 -4.26 -13.48 -4.08
CA GLU A 92 -2.87 -13.09 -3.88
C GLU A 92 -2.73 -11.64 -3.41
N ASP A 93 -3.66 -10.76 -3.80
CA ASP A 93 -3.64 -9.34 -3.45
C ASP A 93 -4.98 -8.92 -2.81
N LEU A 94 -4.92 -8.32 -1.63
CA LEU A 94 -6.07 -7.81 -0.92
C LEU A 94 -5.84 -6.36 -0.50
N SER A 95 -6.80 -5.49 -0.83
CA SER A 95 -6.85 -4.11 -0.37
C SER A 95 -8.14 -3.87 0.37
N VAL A 96 -8.05 -3.38 1.60
CA VAL A 96 -9.19 -3.03 2.46
C VAL A 96 -9.09 -1.56 2.84
N HIS A 97 -10.16 -0.82 2.61
CA HIS A 97 -10.32 0.56 3.04
C HIS A 97 -11.80 0.85 3.32
N ILE A 98 -12.20 0.66 4.58
CA ILE A 98 -13.63 0.59 4.98
C ILE A 98 -13.98 1.55 6.13
N GLY A 99 -13.04 2.39 6.57
CA GLY A 99 -13.27 3.50 7.50
C GLY A 99 -12.03 3.88 8.30
N ASP A 100 -12.26 4.40 9.51
CA ASP A 100 -11.19 4.97 10.35
C ASP A 100 -10.96 4.17 11.64
N ARG A 101 -11.81 3.17 11.92
CA ARG A 101 -11.77 2.37 13.14
C ARG A 101 -10.77 1.22 13.00
N THR A 102 -10.26 0.75 14.14
CA THR A 102 -9.36 -0.41 14.13
C THR A 102 -10.06 -1.63 13.54
N LEU A 103 -9.50 -2.15 12.46
CA LEU A 103 -9.91 -3.39 11.83
C LEU A 103 -9.22 -4.56 12.55
N VAL A 104 -10.02 -5.49 13.06
CA VAL A 104 -9.55 -6.75 13.63
C VAL A 104 -9.80 -7.85 12.61
N TRP A 105 -8.74 -8.45 12.10
CA TRP A 105 -8.85 -9.60 11.23
C TRP A 105 -9.47 -10.78 12.00
N PRO A 106 -10.48 -11.47 11.45
CA PRO A 106 -11.09 -12.63 12.09
C PRO A 106 -10.14 -13.84 12.07
N ASP A 107 -10.55 -14.96 12.65
CA ASP A 107 -9.77 -16.19 12.62
C ASP A 107 -9.90 -16.92 11.27
N VAL A 108 -9.39 -16.29 10.22
CA VAL A 108 -9.45 -16.75 8.83
C VAL A 108 -8.04 -16.74 8.24
N VAL A 109 -7.64 -17.88 7.66
CA VAL A 109 -6.36 -18.01 6.97
C VAL A 109 -6.55 -17.73 5.49
N VAL A 110 -5.72 -16.83 4.95
CA VAL A 110 -5.63 -16.54 3.51
C VAL A 110 -4.27 -17.05 3.00
N PRO A 111 -4.18 -18.35 2.67
CA PRO A 111 -2.90 -19.06 2.60
C PRO A 111 -1.99 -18.64 1.44
N ASN A 112 -2.55 -17.98 0.42
CA ASN A 112 -1.83 -17.57 -0.78
C ASN A 112 -1.67 -16.05 -0.91
N LEU A 113 -2.09 -15.28 0.10
CA LEU A 113 -2.00 -13.83 0.07
C LEU A 113 -0.52 -13.39 0.12
N LYS A 114 -0.12 -12.59 -0.88
CA LYS A 114 1.22 -12.04 -1.05
C LYS A 114 1.26 -10.56 -0.69
N THR A 115 0.20 -9.82 -1.04
CA THR A 115 0.09 -8.39 -0.79
C THR A 115 -1.16 -8.07 0.02
N LEU A 116 -0.99 -7.28 1.07
CA LEU A 116 -2.08 -6.78 1.88
C LEU A 116 -1.95 -5.27 2.07
N TYR A 117 -3.00 -4.52 1.72
CA TYR A 117 -3.16 -3.12 2.06
C TYR A 117 -4.33 -2.96 3.01
N VAL A 118 -4.11 -2.33 4.17
CA VAL A 118 -5.18 -1.96 5.10
C VAL A 118 -5.10 -0.47 5.38
N GLY A 119 -6.15 0.24 4.99
CA GLY A 119 -6.26 1.70 5.08
C GLY A 119 -6.67 2.24 6.45
N GLU A 120 -6.76 1.38 7.45
CA GLU A 120 -7.09 1.70 8.84
C GLU A 120 -6.14 1.00 9.83
N PRO A 121 -6.14 1.37 11.12
CA PRO A 121 -5.37 0.64 12.14
C PRO A 121 -5.74 -0.84 12.13
N PHE A 122 -4.73 -1.72 12.03
CA PHE A 122 -4.95 -3.13 11.74
C PHE A 122 -4.42 -4.02 12.87
N ARG A 123 -5.23 -5.00 13.28
CA ARG A 123 -4.85 -6.10 14.19
C ARG A 123 -5.06 -7.42 13.49
N PHE A 124 -4.05 -8.27 13.52
CA PHE A 124 -4.04 -9.57 12.87
C PHE A 124 -3.13 -10.53 13.64
N LYS A 125 -3.05 -11.79 13.22
CA LYS A 125 -1.98 -12.71 13.61
C LYS A 125 -1.23 -13.18 12.37
N ASN A 126 0.04 -13.52 12.51
CA ASN A 126 0.87 -13.94 11.39
C ASN A 126 0.40 -15.26 10.76
N GLU A 127 -0.21 -16.15 11.56
CA GLU A 127 -0.81 -17.42 11.10
C GLU A 127 -1.93 -17.22 10.06
N HIS A 128 -2.55 -16.03 10.01
CA HIS A 128 -3.57 -15.70 9.03
C HIS A 128 -2.99 -15.45 7.62
N PHE A 129 -1.71 -15.07 7.51
CA PHE A 129 -1.08 -14.67 6.25
C PHE A 129 0.31 -15.31 6.06
N PRO A 130 0.41 -16.65 5.95
CA PRO A 130 1.68 -17.37 5.99
C PRO A 130 2.61 -17.09 4.79
N ARG A 131 2.10 -16.50 3.70
CA ARG A 131 2.86 -16.20 2.47
C ARG A 131 3.02 -14.70 2.20
N LEU A 132 2.68 -13.84 3.16
CA LEU A 132 2.70 -12.40 2.95
C LEU A 132 4.12 -11.88 2.72
N ARG A 133 4.28 -11.08 1.66
CA ARG A 133 5.56 -10.46 1.26
C ARG A 133 5.49 -8.94 1.23
N ALA A 134 4.32 -8.36 1.05
CA ALA A 134 4.13 -6.92 1.00
C ALA A 134 2.96 -6.52 1.91
N LEU A 135 3.20 -5.58 2.82
CA LEU A 135 2.20 -5.12 3.76
C LEU A 135 2.17 -3.59 3.84
N SER A 136 0.97 -3.02 3.71
CA SER A 136 0.70 -1.62 4.01
C SER A 136 -0.24 -1.53 5.20
N LEU A 137 0.17 -0.85 6.28
CA LEU A 137 -0.59 -0.78 7.52
C LEU A 137 -0.42 0.58 8.22
N TYR A 138 -1.44 0.98 9.00
CA TYR A 138 -1.32 2.07 9.96
C TYR A 138 -0.66 1.61 11.27
N PRO A 139 0.53 2.12 11.65
CA PRO A 139 1.18 1.74 12.88
C PRO A 139 0.33 2.12 14.10
N GLN A 140 0.19 1.19 15.04
CA GLN A 140 -0.35 1.51 16.35
C GLN A 140 0.65 2.39 17.13
N ARG A 141 0.16 3.15 18.11
CA ARG A 141 1.04 3.98 18.96
C ARG A 141 2.14 3.18 19.65
N SER A 142 1.87 1.92 20.02
CA SER A 142 2.86 1.02 20.63
C SER A 142 3.78 0.33 19.62
N LEU A 143 3.51 0.48 18.32
CA LEU A 143 4.17 -0.23 17.22
C LEU A 143 4.05 -1.77 17.29
N ASN A 144 3.16 -2.32 18.12
CA ASN A 144 3.03 -3.77 18.28
C ASN A 144 2.65 -4.48 16.98
N ASN A 145 1.72 -3.90 16.21
CA ASN A 145 1.34 -4.46 14.90
C ASN A 145 2.48 -4.37 13.87
N VAL A 146 3.38 -3.38 13.99
CA VAL A 146 4.60 -3.32 13.18
C VAL A 146 5.57 -4.41 13.61
N ARG A 147 5.86 -4.55 14.91
CA ARG A 147 6.76 -5.61 15.43
C ARG A 147 6.28 -7.00 15.01
N GLN A 148 4.99 -7.24 15.11
CA GLN A 148 4.38 -8.48 14.67
C GLN A 148 4.52 -8.69 13.16
N ALA A 149 4.30 -7.64 12.36
CA ALA A 149 4.52 -7.70 10.91
C ALA A 149 5.98 -8.03 10.54
N LEU A 150 6.94 -7.57 11.33
CA LEU A 150 8.37 -7.81 11.08
C LEU A 150 8.81 -9.26 11.36
N GLU A 151 7.96 -10.08 11.97
CA GLU A 151 8.19 -11.54 12.07
C GLU A 151 7.80 -12.28 10.78
N LEU A 152 7.10 -11.62 9.85
CA LEU A 152 6.81 -12.16 8.52
C LEU A 152 7.99 -11.93 7.57
N PRO A 153 8.19 -12.78 6.55
CA PRO A 153 9.29 -12.67 5.61
C PRO A 153 8.99 -11.61 4.52
N LEU A 154 8.73 -10.37 4.97
CA LEU A 154 8.37 -9.24 4.12
C LEU A 154 9.54 -8.78 3.26
N GLU A 155 9.24 -8.46 2.00
CA GLU A 155 10.12 -7.74 1.10
C GLU A 155 9.76 -6.25 1.03
N GLU A 156 8.48 -5.93 1.28
CA GLU A 156 7.93 -4.59 1.25
C GLU A 156 7.10 -4.27 2.49
N LEU A 157 7.37 -3.12 3.08
CA LEU A 157 6.57 -2.57 4.17
C LEU A 157 6.25 -1.11 3.88
N ASN A 158 4.97 -0.76 3.93
CA ASN A 158 4.50 0.62 3.85
C ASN A 158 3.82 1.00 5.17
N LEU A 159 4.37 1.99 5.86
CA LEU A 159 3.82 2.53 7.09
C LEU A 159 3.00 3.77 6.79
N LEU A 160 1.70 3.68 7.07
CA LEU A 160 0.74 4.75 6.85
C LEU A 160 0.62 5.60 8.12
N ASN A 161 0.91 6.89 8.02
CA ASN A 161 0.98 7.85 9.13
C ASN A 161 2.01 7.44 10.21
N VAL A 162 3.29 7.53 9.87
CA VAL A 162 4.43 7.17 10.73
C VAL A 162 4.38 7.98 12.05
N PRO A 163 4.25 7.33 13.22
CA PRO A 163 4.04 8.01 14.50
C PRO A 163 5.33 8.31 15.28
N THR A 164 6.49 7.90 14.75
CA THR A 164 7.79 7.92 15.44
C THR A 164 8.81 8.70 14.62
N ASP A 165 9.99 8.89 15.21
CA ASP A 165 11.14 9.57 14.64
C ASP A 165 12.01 8.57 13.87
N GLU A 166 13.31 8.86 13.77
CA GLU A 166 14.30 8.06 13.06
C GLU A 166 14.53 6.66 13.65
N GLU A 167 14.04 6.36 14.86
CA GLU A 167 14.13 5.02 15.45
C GLU A 167 13.44 3.94 14.60
N ILE A 168 12.53 4.33 13.70
CA ILE A 168 11.88 3.42 12.77
C ILE A 168 12.87 2.63 11.90
N PHE A 169 14.01 3.21 11.53
CA PHE A 169 14.98 2.52 10.67
C PHE A 169 15.63 1.35 11.38
N ARG A 170 16.01 1.52 12.66
CA ARG A 170 16.52 0.42 13.50
C ARG A 170 15.43 -0.63 13.77
N LEU A 171 14.17 -0.21 13.88
CA LEU A 171 13.07 -1.15 14.08
C LEU A 171 12.92 -2.11 12.90
N VAL A 172 13.01 -1.62 11.65
CA VAL A 172 12.76 -2.43 10.45
C VAL A 172 14.01 -3.09 9.86
N GLU A 173 15.20 -2.77 10.39
CA GLU A 173 16.50 -3.30 9.95
C GLU A 173 16.57 -4.84 9.89
N PRO A 174 16.13 -5.60 10.92
CA PRO A 174 16.34 -7.04 10.95
C PRO A 174 15.65 -7.83 9.83
N VAL A 175 14.63 -7.24 9.20
CA VAL A 175 13.84 -7.91 8.14
C VAL A 175 14.56 -7.87 6.79
N GLY A 176 15.50 -6.93 6.59
CA GLY A 176 16.22 -6.81 5.33
C GLY A 176 15.31 -6.43 4.16
N LEU A 177 14.37 -5.50 4.37
CA LEU A 177 13.42 -5.04 3.37
C LEU A 177 14.10 -4.57 2.07
N ARG A 178 13.47 -4.88 0.93
CA ARG A 178 13.87 -4.37 -0.39
C ARG A 178 13.13 -3.08 -0.73
N ARG A 179 11.93 -2.90 -0.18
CA ARG A 179 11.06 -1.74 -0.47
C ARG A 179 10.47 -1.19 0.83
N LEU A 180 10.60 0.11 1.02
CA LEU A 180 10.07 0.80 2.20
C LEU A 180 9.24 2.01 1.76
N GLY A 181 8.04 2.13 2.31
CA GLY A 181 7.20 3.32 2.19
C GLY A 181 6.90 3.95 3.53
N LEU A 182 7.16 5.25 3.65
CA LEU A 182 6.77 6.08 4.80
C LEU A 182 5.79 7.13 4.29
N ILE A 183 4.50 6.96 4.60
CA ILE A 183 3.40 7.69 3.95
C ILE A 183 2.60 8.43 5.00
N GLY A 184 2.86 9.73 5.15
CA GLY A 184 2.29 10.56 6.20
C GLY A 184 3.12 10.47 7.48
N GLY A 185 3.22 11.57 8.20
CA GLY A 185 3.97 11.65 9.44
C GLY A 185 4.35 13.10 9.75
N ARG A 186 4.50 13.41 11.04
CA ARG A 186 4.81 14.77 11.52
C ARG A 186 6.05 14.84 12.41
N THR A 187 6.67 13.70 12.68
CA THR A 187 7.73 13.52 13.68
C THR A 187 9.08 13.25 13.04
N LEU A 188 9.12 12.49 11.93
CA LEU A 188 10.36 12.20 11.21
C LEU A 188 10.91 13.48 10.57
N THR A 189 12.05 13.95 11.07
CA THR A 189 12.68 15.21 10.64
C THR A 189 13.85 14.99 9.70
N SER A 190 14.44 13.80 9.74
CA SER A 190 15.58 13.40 8.92
C SER A 190 15.48 11.93 8.51
N LEU A 191 16.39 11.50 7.64
CA LEU A 191 16.62 10.08 7.36
C LEU A 191 17.82 9.53 8.14
N THR A 192 18.21 10.16 9.25
CA THR A 192 19.35 9.71 10.04
C THR A 192 19.18 8.25 10.47
N GLY A 193 20.21 7.43 10.26
CA GLY A 193 20.16 6.00 10.55
C GLY A 193 19.49 5.13 9.49
N ILE A 194 18.98 5.68 8.38
CA ILE A 194 18.44 4.86 7.27
C ILE A 194 19.51 3.97 6.62
N SER A 195 20.79 4.35 6.75
CA SER A 195 21.94 3.63 6.22
C SER A 195 22.04 2.15 6.63
N VAL A 196 21.42 1.78 7.76
CA VAL A 196 21.33 0.37 8.20
C VAL A 196 20.51 -0.50 7.24
N LEU A 197 19.61 0.11 6.46
CA LEU A 197 18.74 -0.55 5.48
C LEU A 197 19.45 -0.77 4.13
N SER A 198 20.66 -1.33 4.17
CA SER A 198 21.58 -1.48 3.03
C SER A 198 21.04 -2.29 1.84
N GLN A 199 19.95 -3.04 2.03
CA GLN A 199 19.31 -3.87 1.00
C GLN A 199 18.20 -3.15 0.24
N LEU A 200 17.86 -1.90 0.62
CA LEU A 200 16.79 -1.15 -0.02
C LEU A 200 17.09 -0.84 -1.49
N GLU A 201 16.10 -1.12 -2.33
CA GLU A 201 16.09 -0.85 -3.76
C GLU A 201 15.02 0.18 -4.13
N SER A 202 13.95 0.27 -3.33
CA SER A 202 12.93 1.30 -3.50
C SER A 202 12.57 1.97 -2.19
N LEU A 203 12.58 3.30 -2.21
CA LEU A 203 12.14 4.13 -1.10
C LEU A 203 11.04 5.08 -1.55
N ARG A 204 9.91 5.06 -0.83
CA ARG A 204 8.78 5.98 -1.01
C ARG A 204 8.58 6.82 0.24
N LEU A 205 8.70 8.13 0.10
CA LEU A 205 8.46 9.12 1.15
C LEU A 205 7.32 10.03 0.68
N LYS A 206 6.21 10.06 1.41
CA LYS A 206 5.05 10.85 1.00
C LYS A 206 4.45 11.59 2.18
N ASN A 207 4.11 12.88 2.03
CA ASN A 207 3.41 13.67 3.07
C ASN A 207 4.12 13.67 4.45
N LEU A 208 5.46 13.62 4.47
CA LEU A 208 6.23 13.75 5.70
C LEU A 208 6.51 15.24 5.94
N THR A 209 5.64 15.88 6.72
CA THR A 209 5.60 17.35 6.81
C THR A 209 6.73 17.96 7.64
N ALA A 210 7.45 17.13 8.37
CA ALA A 210 8.60 17.52 9.19
C ALA A 210 9.95 17.17 8.54
N LEU A 211 9.96 16.32 7.51
CA LEU A 211 11.20 15.81 6.90
C LEU A 211 11.95 16.92 6.19
N GLY A 212 13.17 17.20 6.65
CA GLY A 212 14.06 18.23 6.12
C GLY A 212 15.40 17.71 5.64
N ASP A 213 16.01 16.78 6.37
CA ASP A 213 17.33 16.23 6.02
C ASP A 213 17.20 14.83 5.42
N ILE A 214 17.68 14.67 4.19
CA ILE A 214 17.71 13.41 3.45
C ILE A 214 19.14 13.01 3.04
N SER A 215 20.16 13.63 3.64
CA SER A 215 21.58 13.45 3.28
C SER A 215 22.03 11.98 3.34
N GLU A 216 21.55 11.21 4.30
CA GLU A 216 21.87 9.78 4.43
C GLU A 216 21.32 8.89 3.31
N LEU A 217 20.51 9.40 2.38
CA LEU A 217 20.19 8.67 1.15
C LEU A 217 21.46 8.22 0.41
N ALA A 218 22.52 9.04 0.45
CA ALA A 218 23.80 8.74 -0.19
C ALA A 218 24.42 7.40 0.29
N ALA A 219 24.03 6.88 1.46
CA ALA A 219 24.51 5.59 1.96
C ALA A 219 23.82 4.37 1.30
N LEU A 220 22.68 4.55 0.64
CA LEU A 220 21.85 3.46 0.09
C LEU A 220 22.30 3.05 -1.32
N GLN A 221 23.43 2.38 -1.40
CA GLN A 221 24.12 2.04 -2.66
C GLN A 221 23.35 1.09 -3.61
N ARG A 222 22.25 0.49 -3.14
CA ARG A 222 21.37 -0.37 -3.93
C ARG A 222 20.08 0.29 -4.39
N LEU A 223 19.85 1.54 -4.04
CA LEU A 223 18.60 2.23 -4.32
C LEU A 223 18.46 2.50 -5.83
N GLU A 224 17.41 1.96 -6.42
CA GLU A 224 17.08 2.07 -7.85
C GLU A 224 15.92 3.04 -8.09
N ILE A 225 15.02 3.16 -7.11
CA ILE A 225 13.80 3.95 -7.20
C ILE A 225 13.66 4.83 -5.96
N VAL A 226 13.68 6.16 -6.16
CA VAL A 226 13.38 7.16 -5.14
C VAL A 226 12.10 7.89 -5.50
N ASN A 227 11.13 7.90 -4.59
CA ASN A 227 9.87 8.59 -4.77
C ASN A 227 9.57 9.44 -3.54
N ILE A 228 9.78 10.75 -3.65
CA ILE A 228 9.53 11.74 -2.60
C ILE A 228 8.40 12.65 -3.08
N GLN A 229 7.32 12.72 -2.31
CA GLN A 229 6.17 13.55 -2.63
C GLN A 229 5.67 14.34 -1.43
N TYR A 230 5.33 15.61 -1.65
CA TYR A 230 4.69 16.48 -0.68
C TYR A 230 5.46 16.59 0.65
N CYS A 231 6.79 16.49 0.59
CA CYS A 231 7.71 16.65 1.72
C CYS A 231 8.34 18.05 1.64
N LYS A 232 7.56 19.08 2.01
CA LYS A 232 7.86 20.49 1.72
C LYS A 232 9.01 21.11 2.53
N LYS A 233 9.52 20.41 3.54
CA LYS A 233 10.59 20.91 4.42
C LYS A 233 11.99 20.46 3.99
N ILE A 234 12.10 19.64 2.95
CA ILE A 234 13.39 19.20 2.42
C ILE A 234 14.14 20.42 1.91
N VAL A 235 15.37 20.62 2.40
CA VAL A 235 16.19 21.81 2.08
C VAL A 235 17.27 21.55 1.03
N GLY A 236 17.50 20.28 0.66
CA GLY A 236 18.51 19.92 -0.33
C GLY A 236 18.34 18.50 -0.85
N ILE A 237 18.62 18.28 -2.13
CA ILE A 237 18.45 17.00 -2.82
C ILE A 237 19.76 16.38 -3.35
N ALA A 238 20.90 17.04 -3.09
CA ALA A 238 22.20 16.66 -3.65
C ALA A 238 22.65 15.21 -3.35
N ALA A 239 22.18 14.61 -2.24
CA ALA A 239 22.46 13.21 -1.88
C ALA A 239 22.03 12.19 -2.96
N VAL A 240 21.12 12.58 -3.86
CA VAL A 240 20.68 11.76 -5.01
C VAL A 240 21.82 11.53 -6.02
N ASN A 241 22.81 12.43 -6.09
CA ASN A 241 23.98 12.27 -6.96
C ASN A 241 24.81 11.03 -6.59
N ASP A 242 24.83 10.67 -5.30
CA ASP A 242 25.66 9.59 -4.75
C ASP A 242 24.99 8.20 -4.84
N LEU A 243 23.85 8.09 -5.54
CA LEU A 243 23.12 6.84 -5.74
C LEU A 243 23.51 6.21 -7.09
N PRO A 244 24.47 5.26 -7.13
CA PRO A 244 25.02 4.75 -8.39
C PRO A 244 24.01 3.94 -9.22
N ARG A 245 23.01 3.33 -8.56
CA ARG A 245 21.99 2.47 -9.20
C ARG A 245 20.66 3.15 -9.45
N LEU A 246 20.52 4.43 -9.12
CA LEU A 246 19.26 5.14 -9.29
C LEU A 246 18.88 5.20 -10.77
N ARG A 247 17.68 4.72 -11.09
CA ARG A 247 17.10 4.71 -12.44
C ARG A 247 15.83 5.54 -12.53
N ARG A 248 15.08 5.65 -11.43
CA ARG A 248 13.79 6.35 -11.38
C ARG A 248 13.72 7.30 -10.20
N LEU A 249 13.42 8.57 -10.48
CA LEU A 249 13.26 9.63 -9.49
C LEU A 249 11.90 10.32 -9.65
N THR A 250 11.16 10.41 -8.55
CA THR A 250 9.96 11.26 -8.46
C THR A 250 10.15 12.23 -7.30
N LEU A 251 10.02 13.53 -7.58
CA LEU A 251 10.09 14.65 -6.64
C LEU A 251 8.89 15.56 -6.90
N VAL A 252 7.75 15.29 -6.26
CA VAL A 252 6.51 16.04 -6.52
C VAL A 252 6.12 16.88 -5.32
N GLY A 253 5.93 18.19 -5.49
CA GLY A 253 5.47 19.06 -4.40
C GLY A 253 6.43 19.16 -3.22
N CYS A 254 7.75 19.09 -3.47
CA CYS A 254 8.76 19.10 -2.39
C CYS A 254 9.25 20.51 -2.00
N GLY A 255 8.77 21.57 -2.67
CA GLY A 255 9.18 22.94 -2.36
C GLY A 255 10.46 23.33 -3.10
N HIS A 256 11.35 24.08 -2.43
CA HIS A 256 12.63 24.56 -2.96
C HIS A 256 13.75 23.64 -2.44
N VAL A 257 14.19 22.69 -3.28
CA VAL A 257 15.14 21.62 -2.91
C VAL A 257 16.49 21.73 -3.65
N GLY A 258 16.63 22.70 -4.55
CA GLY A 258 17.84 22.95 -5.34
C GLY A 258 18.03 21.94 -6.46
N LEU A 259 17.07 21.88 -7.40
CA LEU A 259 17.10 20.91 -8.51
C LEU A 259 18.34 21.06 -9.42
N GLU A 260 18.91 22.27 -9.49
CA GLU A 260 20.15 22.56 -10.21
C GLU A 260 21.33 21.69 -9.73
N THR A 261 21.31 21.27 -8.46
CA THR A 261 22.36 20.43 -7.87
C THR A 261 22.38 19.00 -8.39
N ILE A 262 21.31 18.54 -9.06
CA ILE A 262 21.15 17.17 -9.55
C ILE A 262 20.85 17.08 -11.05
N GLU A 263 21.00 18.16 -11.82
CA GLU A 263 20.71 18.19 -13.27
C GLU A 263 21.47 17.11 -14.05
N ALA A 264 22.77 16.98 -13.79
CA ALA A 264 23.60 15.96 -14.41
C ALA A 264 23.13 14.55 -14.06
N LYS A 265 22.63 14.32 -12.84
CA LYS A 265 22.09 13.03 -12.44
C LYS A 265 20.77 12.74 -13.15
N MET A 266 19.85 13.71 -13.22
CA MET A 266 18.55 13.55 -13.87
C MET A 266 18.66 13.15 -15.34
N SER A 267 19.65 13.65 -16.07
CA SER A 267 19.88 13.28 -17.48
C SER A 267 20.32 11.82 -17.68
N THR A 268 20.77 11.14 -16.63
CA THR A 268 21.14 9.72 -16.66
C THR A 268 19.99 8.77 -16.31
N LEU A 269 18.87 9.30 -15.79
CA LEU A 269 17.75 8.49 -15.30
C LEU A 269 16.85 8.02 -16.44
N GLU A 270 16.28 6.84 -16.28
CA GLU A 270 15.26 6.32 -17.19
C GLU A 270 13.93 7.05 -17.03
N TRP A 271 13.67 7.56 -15.83
CA TRP A 271 12.47 8.31 -15.51
C TRP A 271 12.75 9.36 -14.44
N ALA A 272 12.35 10.60 -14.72
CA ALA A 272 12.37 11.70 -13.77
C ALA A 272 11.04 12.46 -13.82
N ASN A 273 10.46 12.76 -12.65
CA ASN A 273 9.31 13.66 -12.53
C ASN A 273 9.54 14.62 -11.35
N THR A 274 9.65 15.91 -11.63
CA THR A 274 9.90 16.98 -10.64
C THR A 274 8.71 17.92 -10.44
N GLY A 275 7.48 17.48 -10.77
CA GLY A 275 6.30 18.35 -10.81
C GLY A 275 6.04 19.13 -9.51
N ALA A 276 5.81 20.43 -9.62
CA ALA A 276 5.59 21.33 -8.47
C ALA A 276 6.73 21.32 -7.44
N THR A 277 7.96 21.04 -7.88
CA THR A 277 9.20 21.13 -7.11
C THR A 277 10.16 22.07 -7.85
N THR A 278 10.90 22.86 -7.09
CA THR A 278 11.86 23.87 -7.56
C THR A 278 13.21 23.64 -6.91
#